data_AF-A0A8T3ZDF5-F1
#
_entry.id   AF-A0A8T3ZDF5-F1
#
_cell.length_a   1.000
_cell.length_b   1.000
_cell.length_c   1.000
_cell.angle_alpha   90.00
_cell.angle_beta   90.00
_cell.angle_gamma   90.00
#
_symmetry.space_group_name_H-M   'P 1'
#
loop_
_entity.id
_entity.type
_entity.pdbx_description
1 polymer ?
#
loop_
_entity_poly.entity_id
_entity_poly.type
_entity_poly.pdbx_seq_one_letter_code
_entity_poly.pdbx_strand_id
1 'polypeptide(L)'
;MIKRFGRPSISKHEIIADLIFLFVAMGGTFLALYAFDIHWSLYPEPGNTIFPPNRHIFKDPWPYYTMVPIGGLIGLFLIKILFYAFREEEEAIKERVKLPTNGQNPKKKGKSKRSKKSR
;
A
#
# COMPACT_ATOMS: atom_id res chain seq x y z
N MET A 1 -33.11 -16.82 -8.69
CA MET A 1 -32.94 -15.36 -8.88
C MET A 1 -31.54 -14.99 -8.42
N ILE A 2 -30.58 -14.92 -9.35
CA ILE A 2 -29.17 -14.63 -9.02
C ILE A 2 -29.07 -13.14 -8.74
N LYS A 3 -28.80 -12.74 -7.49
CA LYS A 3 -28.46 -11.36 -7.13
C LYS A 3 -27.25 -10.96 -7.98
N ARG A 4 -27.46 -10.12 -9.00
CA ARG A 4 -26.37 -9.41 -9.68
C ARG A 4 -25.78 -8.47 -8.63
N PHE A 5 -24.67 -8.86 -8.01
CA PHE A 5 -23.83 -7.94 -7.26
C PHE A 5 -23.48 -6.80 -8.22
N GLY A 6 -24.04 -5.62 -7.99
CA GLY A 6 -23.77 -4.44 -8.80
C GLY A 6 -22.28 -4.17 -8.74
N ARG A 7 -21.56 -4.49 -9.81
CA ARG A 7 -20.14 -4.18 -9.92
C ARG A 7 -20.02 -2.65 -9.91
N PRO A 8 -19.24 -2.05 -9.01
CA PRO A 8 -18.95 -0.63 -9.11
C PRO A 8 -18.34 -0.38 -10.50
N SER A 9 -18.88 0.60 -11.21
CA SER A 9 -18.33 1.03 -12.49
C SER A 9 -16.91 1.53 -12.25
N ILE A 10 -15.91 0.92 -12.92
CA ILE A 10 -14.54 1.44 -12.92
C ILE A 10 -14.60 2.89 -13.40
N SER A 11 -14.07 3.80 -12.59
CA SER A 11 -14.06 5.22 -12.94
C SER A 11 -12.89 5.53 -13.87
N LYS A 12 -13.04 6.51 -14.77
CA LYS A 12 -11.93 6.96 -15.63
C LYS A 12 -10.70 7.39 -14.80
N HIS A 13 -10.94 7.96 -13.62
CA HIS A 13 -9.90 8.41 -12.70
C HIS A 13 -9.13 7.23 -12.09
N GLU A 14 -9.82 6.12 -11.80
CA GLU A 14 -9.19 4.89 -11.29
C GLU A 14 -8.26 4.27 -12.33
N ILE A 15 -8.66 4.26 -13.60
CA ILE A 15 -7.81 3.77 -14.70
C ILE A 15 -6.54 4.61 -14.83
N ILE A 16 -6.67 5.94 -14.76
CA ILE A 16 -5.53 6.85 -14.84
C ILE A 16 -4.59 6.64 -13.66
N ALA A 17 -5.12 6.48 -12.45
CA ALA A 17 -4.32 6.21 -11.26
C ALA A 17 -3.58 4.87 -11.38
N ASP A 18 -4.26 3.79 -11.78
CA ASP A 18 -3.66 2.47 -12.01
C ASP A 18 -2.55 2.55 -13.08
N LEU A 19 -2.74 3.32 -14.14
CA LEU A 19 -1.74 3.53 -15.17
C LEU A 19 -0.49 4.24 -14.61
N ILE A 20 -0.68 5.29 -13.81
CA ILE A 20 0.42 6.02 -13.16
C ILE A 20 1.19 5.07 -12.24
N PHE A 21 0.50 4.30 -11.40
CA PHE A 21 1.13 3.34 -10.51
C PHE A 21 1.87 2.25 -11.28
N LEU A 22 1.35 1.79 -12.41
CA LEU A 22 2.04 0.86 -13.30
C LEU A 22 3.36 1.46 -13.81
N PHE A 23 3.36 2.70 -14.30
CA PHE A 23 4.57 3.37 -14.76
C PHE A 23 5.59 3.58 -13.64
N VAL A 24 5.15 3.95 -12.44
CA VAL A 24 6.03 4.09 -11.27
C VAL A 24 6.64 2.74 -10.89
N ALA A 25 5.84 1.67 -10.87
CA ALA A 25 6.33 0.32 -10.59
C ALA A 25 7.33 -0.18 -11.65
N MET A 26 7.06 0.09 -12.94
CA MET A 26 7.98 -0.21 -14.04
C MET A 26 9.29 0.58 -13.89
N GLY A 27 9.22 1.87 -13.58
CA GLY A 27 10.39 2.71 -13.33
C GLY A 27 11.24 2.19 -12.17
N GLY A 28 10.60 1.85 -11.04
CA GLY A 28 11.28 1.24 -9.90
C GLY A 28 11.92 -0.12 -10.24
N THR A 29 11.22 -0.96 -11.01
CA THR A 29 11.76 -2.24 -11.49
C THR A 29 12.97 -2.03 -12.41
N PHE A 30 12.89 -1.07 -13.34
CA PHE A 30 14.01 -0.73 -14.21
C PHE A 30 15.23 -0.27 -13.42
N LEU A 31 15.04 0.63 -12.45
CA LEU A 31 16.13 1.10 -11.59
C LEU A 31 16.73 -0.04 -10.76
N ALA A 32 15.91 -0.94 -10.23
CA ALA A 32 16.38 -2.10 -9.48
C ALA A 32 17.17 -3.07 -10.37
N LEU A 33 16.68 -3.36 -11.58
CA LEU A 33 17.38 -4.20 -12.56
C LEU A 33 18.68 -3.56 -13.03
N TYR A 34 18.68 -2.25 -13.29
CA TYR A 34 19.88 -1.53 -13.70
C TYR A 34 20.91 -1.48 -12.58
N ALA A 35 20.49 -1.18 -11.34
CA ALA A 35 21.35 -1.24 -10.16
C ALA A 35 21.92 -2.66 -9.98
N PHE A 36 21.08 -3.68 -10.18
CA PHE A 36 21.51 -5.07 -10.18
C PHE A 36 22.37 -5.44 -11.40
N ASP A 37 22.29 -4.75 -12.52
CA ASP A 37 23.17 -5.05 -13.64
C ASP A 37 24.58 -4.50 -13.37
N ILE A 38 24.64 -3.30 -12.80
CA ILE A 38 25.90 -2.62 -12.50
C ILE A 38 26.53 -3.04 -11.17
N HIS A 39 25.82 -3.65 -10.22
CA HIS A 39 26.41 -3.92 -8.89
C HIS A 39 27.66 -4.82 -8.94
N TRP A 40 27.84 -5.62 -10.00
CA TRP A 40 29.06 -6.42 -10.18
C TRP A 40 30.27 -5.60 -10.61
N SER A 41 30.08 -4.45 -11.24
CA SER A 41 31.19 -3.53 -11.54
C SER A 41 31.75 -2.85 -10.29
N LEU A 42 31.02 -2.90 -9.16
CA LEU A 42 31.44 -2.37 -7.87
C LEU A 42 32.42 -3.27 -7.13
N TYR A 43 32.58 -4.55 -7.53
CA TYR A 43 33.57 -5.45 -6.96
C TYR A 43 34.83 -5.47 -7.83
N PRO A 44 35.94 -4.83 -7.39
CA PRO A 44 37.16 -4.79 -8.18
C PRO A 44 37.84 -6.17 -8.19
N GLU A 45 37.87 -6.82 -9.36
CA GLU A 45 38.94 -7.77 -9.66
C GLU A 45 40.25 -7.01 -9.86
N PRO A 46 41.41 -7.58 -9.50
CA PRO A 46 42.70 -6.92 -9.70
C PRO A 46 42.90 -6.62 -11.19
N GLY A 47 42.83 -5.33 -11.55
CA GLY A 47 43.04 -4.83 -12.92
C GLY A 47 41.82 -4.28 -13.65
N ASN A 48 40.61 -4.30 -13.08
CA ASN A 48 39.43 -3.65 -13.69
C ASN A 48 39.14 -2.29 -13.06
N THR A 49 39.00 -1.26 -13.91
CA THR A 49 38.56 0.08 -13.54
C THR A 49 37.07 0.09 -13.18
N ILE A 50 36.73 0.81 -12.11
CA ILE A 50 35.36 0.96 -11.59
C ILE A 50 34.47 1.73 -12.58
N PHE A 51 35.06 2.59 -13.42
CA PHE A 51 34.37 3.32 -14.48
C PHE A 51 35.21 3.40 -15.76
N PRO A 52 34.62 3.20 -16.95
CA PRO A 52 33.26 2.68 -17.17
C PRO A 52 33.14 1.20 -16.75
N PRO A 53 31.96 0.76 -16.30
CA PRO A 53 31.74 -0.63 -15.93
C PRO A 53 31.85 -1.51 -17.18
N ASN A 54 32.99 -2.18 -17.37
CA ASN A 54 33.18 -3.12 -18.48
C ASN A 54 32.43 -4.45 -18.26
N ARG A 55 31.70 -4.59 -17.14
CA ARG A 55 31.00 -5.80 -16.73
C ARG A 55 29.55 -5.46 -16.38
N HIS A 56 28.68 -5.77 -17.34
CA HIS A 56 27.25 -5.92 -17.13
C HIS A 56 26.94 -7.40 -16.97
N ILE A 57 26.01 -7.74 -16.09
CA ILE A 57 25.48 -9.11 -15.97
C ILE A 57 24.63 -9.42 -17.21
N PHE A 58 23.79 -8.46 -17.59
CA PHE A 58 22.91 -8.57 -18.74
C PHE A 58 23.64 -8.07 -19.98
N LYS A 59 24.20 -9.01 -20.75
CA LYS A 59 24.81 -8.71 -22.06
C LYS A 59 23.77 -8.32 -23.10
N ASP A 60 22.57 -8.89 -22.99
CA ASP A 60 21.45 -8.63 -23.88
C ASP A 60 20.45 -7.67 -23.23
N PRO A 61 19.75 -6.83 -24.00
CA PRO A 61 18.70 -5.95 -23.48
C PRO A 61 17.40 -6.70 -23.14
N TRP A 62 17.31 -7.99 -23.51
CA TRP A 62 16.13 -8.83 -23.31
C TRP A 62 15.60 -8.88 -21.86
N PRO A 63 16.43 -8.99 -20.81
CA PRO A 63 15.95 -8.99 -19.43
C PRO A 63 15.22 -7.70 -19.08
N TYR A 64 15.65 -6.55 -19.60
CA TYR A 64 14.96 -5.28 -19.36
C TYR A 64 13.58 -5.23 -20.02
N TYR A 65 13.47 -5.69 -21.27
CA TYR A 65 12.19 -5.69 -21.98
C TYR A 65 11.15 -6.65 -21.39
N THR A 66 11.59 -7.72 -20.73
CA THR A 66 10.68 -8.72 -20.15
C THR A 66 10.43 -8.52 -18.67
N MET A 67 11.49 -8.27 -17.89
CA MET A 67 11.38 -8.15 -16.43
C MET A 67 10.79 -6.81 -16.01
N VAL A 68 10.98 -5.72 -16.77
CA VAL A 68 10.38 -4.41 -16.43
C VAL A 68 8.85 -4.46 -16.49
N PRO A 69 8.20 -4.97 -17.57
CA PRO A 69 6.75 -5.14 -17.58
C PRO A 69 6.24 -6.11 -16.50
N ILE A 70 6.94 -7.23 -16.28
CA ILE A 70 6.56 -8.21 -15.25
C ILE A 70 6.62 -7.59 -13.86
N GLY A 71 7.72 -6.92 -13.52
CA GLY A 71 7.87 -6.23 -12.24
C GLY A 71 6.91 -5.04 -12.09
N GLY A 72 6.56 -4.37 -13.20
CA GLY A 72 5.49 -3.38 -13.23
C GLY A 72 4.14 -3.93 -12.81
N LEU A 73 3.73 -5.08 -13.37
CA LEU A 73 2.47 -5.75 -13.00
C LEU A 73 2.48 -6.22 -11.55
N ILE A 74 3.59 -6.81 -11.10
CA ILE A 74 3.75 -7.25 -9.71
C ILE A 74 3.70 -6.04 -8.76
N GLY A 75 4.42 -4.98 -9.06
CA GLY A 75 4.46 -3.76 -8.26
C GLY A 75 3.11 -3.07 -8.19
N LEU A 76 2.38 -2.96 -9.30
CA LEU A 76 1.01 -2.46 -9.32
C LEU A 76 0.10 -3.29 -8.40
N PHE A 77 0.20 -4.61 -8.47
CA PHE A 77 -0.57 -5.51 -7.62
C PHE A 77 -0.28 -5.31 -6.13
N LEU A 78 1.01 -5.18 -5.76
CA LEU A 78 1.43 -4.92 -4.38
C LEU A 78 0.95 -3.56 -3.87
N ILE A 79 1.08 -2.50 -4.67
CA ILE A 79 0.59 -1.16 -4.33
C ILE A 79 -0.91 -1.20 -4.08
N LYS A 80 -1.67 -1.94 -4.90
CA LYS A 80 -3.12 -2.06 -4.76
C LYS A 80 -3.54 -2.78 -3.48
N ILE A 81 -2.83 -3.85 -3.10
CA ILE A 81 -3.02 -4.53 -1.81
C ILE A 81 -2.73 -3.58 -0.65
N LEU A 82 -1.61 -2.84 -0.73
CA LEU A 82 -1.21 -1.91 0.32
C LEU A 82 -2.25 -0.78 0.49
N PHE A 83 -2.74 -0.22 -0.61
CA PHE A 83 -3.79 0.80 -0.58
C PHE A 83 -5.10 0.27 0.00
N TYR A 84 -5.45 -0.97 -0.33
CA TYR A 84 -6.63 -1.63 0.24
C TYR A 84 -6.50 -1.80 1.77
N ALA A 85 -5.34 -2.25 2.25
CA ALA A 85 -5.07 -2.39 3.69
C ALA A 85 -5.20 -1.07 4.45
N PHE A 86 -4.65 0.03 3.92
CA PHE A 86 -4.77 1.34 4.56
C PHE A 86 -6.19 1.93 4.52
N ARG A 87 -6.97 1.62 3.48
CA ARG A 87 -8.35 2.09 3.39
C ARG A 87 -9.23 1.48 4.49
N GLU A 88 -9.05 0.21 4.81
CA GLU A 88 -9.79 -0.45 5.91
C GLU A 88 -9.48 0.20 7.27
N GLU A 89 -8.23 0.59 7.53
CA GLU A 89 -7.86 1.31 8.75
C GLU A 89 -8.50 2.70 8.85
N GLU A 90 -8.50 3.47 7.75
CA GLU A 90 -9.14 4.79 7.73
C GLU A 90 -10.64 4.72 8.01
N GLU A 91 -11.33 3.72 7.44
CA GLU A 91 -12.76 3.51 7.68
C GLU A 91 -13.03 3.16 9.14
N ALA A 92 -12.22 2.27 9.72
CA ALA A 92 -12.31 1.90 11.14
C ALA A 92 -12.05 3.09 12.07
N ILE A 93 -11.09 3.96 11.75
CA ILE A 93 -10.81 5.18 12.52
C ILE A 93 -11.97 6.18 12.42
N LYS A 94 -12.50 6.42 11.20
CA LYS A 94 -13.63 7.32 10.98
C LYS A 94 -14.87 6.86 11.74
N GLU A 95 -15.11 5.56 11.83
CA GLU A 95 -16.22 5.00 12.62
C GLU A 95 -16.02 5.23 14.13
N ARG A 96 -14.81 5.04 14.65
CA ARG A 96 -14.48 5.32 16.06
C ARG A 96 -14.60 6.79 16.44
N VAL A 97 -14.23 7.71 15.55
CA VAL A 97 -14.35 9.16 15.77
C VAL A 97 -15.81 9.64 15.68
N LYS A 98 -16.66 8.94 14.91
CA LYS A 98 -18.10 9.23 14.82
C LYS A 98 -18.94 8.65 15.96
N LEU A 99 -18.39 7.75 16.76
CA LEU A 99 -19.06 7.31 17.98
C LEU A 99 -19.09 8.49 18.96
N PRO A 100 -20.28 8.96 19.39
CA PRO A 100 -20.33 9.86 20.54
C PRO A 100 -19.69 9.12 21.71
N THR A 101 -18.76 9.77 22.40
CA THR A 101 -18.21 9.38 23.71
C THR A 101 -19.34 9.33 24.73
N ASN A 102 -20.26 8.37 24.58
CA ASN A 102 -21.39 8.16 25.47
C ASN A 102 -21.07 6.94 26.31
N GLY A 103 -20.25 7.13 27.35
CA GLY A 103 -19.74 6.00 28.12
C GLY A 103 -19.17 6.29 29.51
N GLN A 104 -19.13 7.54 29.98
CA GLN A 104 -18.87 7.81 31.40
C GLN A 104 -19.83 8.88 31.91
N ASN A 105 -21.03 8.43 32.27
CA ASN A 105 -21.84 9.16 33.23
C ASN A 105 -22.58 8.16 34.14
N PRO A 106 -21.95 7.66 35.23
CA PRO A 106 -22.72 7.02 36.27
C PRO A 106 -23.58 8.09 36.95
N LYS A 107 -24.85 8.08 36.59
CA LYS A 107 -25.92 8.88 37.20
C LYS A 107 -25.75 8.98 38.71
N LYS A 108 -25.59 10.21 39.21
CA LYS A 108 -26.14 10.60 40.51
C LYS A 108 -27.61 10.17 40.57
N LYS A 109 -27.99 9.35 41.55
CA LYS A 109 -29.26 9.46 42.31
C LYS A 109 -29.37 8.36 43.36
N GLY A 110 -29.01 8.71 44.59
CA GLY A 110 -29.38 7.99 45.80
C GLY A 110 -29.75 8.97 46.92
N LYS A 111 -30.73 9.85 46.68
CA LYS A 111 -31.36 10.64 47.76
C LYS A 111 -32.21 9.67 48.59
N SER A 112 -31.62 9.12 49.65
CA SER A 112 -32.35 8.38 50.69
C SER A 112 -33.24 9.38 51.46
N LYS A 113 -34.53 9.38 51.12
CA LYS A 113 -35.58 9.99 51.96
C LYS A 113 -35.81 9.07 53.15
N ARG A 114 -35.16 9.35 54.28
CA ARG A 114 -35.54 8.77 55.59
C ARG A 114 -36.58 9.67 56.23
N SER A 115 -37.85 9.36 55.97
CA SER A 115 -39.00 9.86 56.73
C SER A 115 -39.95 8.69 56.93
N LYS A 116 -39.91 8.09 58.12
CA LYS A 116 -41.07 7.42 58.71
C LYS A 116 -41.11 7.76 60.19
N LYS A 117 -42.19 8.46 60.51
CA LYS A 117 -42.77 8.83 61.80
C LYS A 117 -43.55 7.63 62.36
N SER A 118 -43.79 7.66 63.68
CA SER A 118 -44.77 6.92 64.50
C SER A 118 -44.30 5.64 65.21
N ARG A 119 -43.91 5.75 66.48
CA ARG A 119 -44.83 5.61 67.63
C ARG A 119 -44.28 6.38 68.81
#